data_AF-A0A6H9GR90-F1
#
_entry.id   AF-A0A6H9GR90-F1
#
_cell.length_a   1.000
_cell.length_b   1.000
_cell.length_c   1.000
_cell.angle_alpha   90.00
_cell.angle_beta   90.00
_cell.angle_gamma   90.00
#
_symmetry.space_group_name_H-M   'P 1'
#
loop_
_entity.id
_entity.type
_entity.pdbx_description
1 polymer ?
#
loop_
_entity_poly.entity_id
_entity_poly.type
_entity_poly.pdbx_seq_one_letter_code
_entity_poly.pdbx_strand_id
1 'polypeptide(L)'
;MKCPQCESSETYRKSLESLTIYCDHCGHQWQAEQVKKALATAQKREKRYPRHLINIGVYICPSDRNKYSFALSRGSGIAAFYEFESDEFLSGCYDSIEEALEAGINWVNGKD
;
A
#
# COMPACT_ATOMS: atom_id res chain seq x y z
N MET A 1 -2.79 7.41 15.96
CA MET A 1 -2.18 6.28 16.70
C MET A 1 -1.23 6.85 17.73
N LYS A 2 -0.90 6.13 18.82
CA LYS A 2 0.09 6.62 19.79
C LYS A 2 1.48 6.09 19.43
N CYS A 3 2.52 6.88 19.70
CA CYS A 3 3.91 6.45 19.56
C CYS A 3 4.21 5.31 20.55
N PRO A 4 4.78 4.17 20.10
CA PRO A 4 5.11 3.07 21.01
C PRO A 4 6.28 3.39 21.95
N GLN A 5 7.07 4.43 21.66
CA GLN A 5 8.23 4.82 22.47
C GLN A 5 7.91 5.88 23.53
N CYS A 6 7.06 6.87 23.24
CA CYS A 6 6.78 7.98 24.14
C CYS A 6 5.28 8.22 24.42
N GLU A 7 4.40 7.35 23.91
CA GLU A 7 2.94 7.42 24.06
C GLU A 7 2.25 8.68 23.50
N SER A 8 3.00 9.62 22.93
CA SER A 8 2.46 10.82 22.28
C SER A 8 1.50 10.45 21.15
N SER A 9 0.42 11.22 21.00
CA SER A 9 -0.51 11.13 19.87
C SER A 9 -0.04 11.93 18.64
N GLU A 10 1.05 12.69 18.77
CA GLU A 10 1.64 13.50 17.70
C GLU A 10 2.42 12.59 16.75
N THR A 11 1.67 11.96 15.85
CA THR A 11 2.20 11.01 14.87
C THR A 11 1.73 11.41 13.48
N TYR A 12 2.61 11.28 12.49
CA TYR A 12 2.32 11.63 11.11
C TYR A 12 2.94 10.64 10.14
N ARG A 13 2.49 10.71 8.88
CA ARG A 13 3.09 10.01 7.74
C ARG A 13 3.47 11.06 6.71
N LYS A 14 4.55 10.82 5.97
CA LYS A 14 4.98 11.72 4.88
C LYS A 14 4.05 11.66 3.66
N SER A 15 3.39 10.52 3.47
CA SER A 15 2.29 10.32 2.51
C SER A 15 1.19 9.50 3.19
N LEU A 16 -0.06 9.66 2.74
CA LEU A 16 -1.20 8.83 3.17
C LEU A 16 -0.97 7.33 2.91
N GLU A 17 -0.09 7.02 1.97
CA GLU A 17 0.11 5.68 1.40
C GLU A 17 1.39 5.01 1.92
N SER A 18 2.25 5.75 2.63
CA SER A 18 3.47 5.24 3.27
C SER A 18 3.11 4.39 4.48
N LEU A 19 3.75 3.23 4.64
CA LEU A 19 3.60 2.43 5.87
C LEU A 19 4.41 2.96 7.04
N THR A 20 5.38 3.84 6.77
CA THR A 20 6.24 4.42 7.79
C THR A 20 5.52 5.55 8.55
N ILE A 21 5.39 5.38 9.85
CA ILE A 21 4.82 6.36 10.77
C ILE A 21 5.96 7.01 11.55
N TYR A 22 5.88 8.33 11.70
CA TYR A 22 6.83 9.16 12.44
C TYR A 22 6.15 9.73 13.67
N CYS A 23 6.85 9.77 14.80
CA CYS A 23 6.46 10.56 15.96
C CYS A 23 7.14 11.92 15.91
N ASP A 24 6.35 12.99 15.92
CA ASP A 24 6.89 14.36 15.91
C ASP A 24 7.57 14.72 17.23
N HIS A 25 7.05 14.16 18.34
CA HIS A 25 7.53 14.47 19.68
C HIS A 25 8.92 13.88 20.00
N CYS A 26 9.16 12.61 19.66
CA CYS A 26 10.42 11.91 20.00
C CYS A 26 11.27 11.50 18.80
N GLY A 27 10.81 11.76 17.57
CA GLY A 27 11.50 11.37 16.34
C GLY A 27 11.51 9.86 16.05
N HIS A 28 10.89 9.03 16.90
CA HIS A 28 10.79 7.59 16.66
C HIS A 28 10.00 7.29 15.38
N GLN A 29 10.43 6.28 14.64
CA GLN A 29 9.74 5.80 13.44
C GLN A 29 9.45 4.31 13.54
N TRP A 30 8.29 3.90 13.06
CA TRP A 30 7.86 2.49 13.04
C TRP A 30 6.94 2.22 11.85
N GLN A 31 6.71 0.94 11.57
CA GLN A 31 5.82 0.51 10.49
C GLN A 31 4.38 0.36 11.01
N ALA A 32 3.42 0.77 10.19
CA ALA A 32 2.01 0.49 10.44
C ALA A 32 1.77 -1.03 10.48
N GLU A 33 0.90 -1.49 11.38
CA GLU A 33 0.51 -2.89 11.42
C GLU A 33 -0.23 -3.27 10.13
N GLN A 34 0.31 -4.24 9.40
CA GLN A 34 -0.26 -4.75 8.15
C GLN A 34 -0.30 -6.27 8.14
N VAL A 35 -1.28 -6.82 7.41
CA VAL A 35 -1.35 -8.26 7.17
C VAL A 35 -0.20 -8.69 6.25
N LYS A 36 0.48 -9.79 6.60
CA LYS A 36 1.61 -10.31 5.81
C LYS A 36 1.23 -10.75 4.39
N LYS A 37 -0.05 -11.03 4.16
CA LYS A 37 -0.60 -11.46 2.87
C LYS A 37 -1.74 -10.54 2.51
N ALA A 38 -1.84 -10.20 1.23
CA ALA A 38 -2.97 -9.45 0.70
C ALA A 38 -4.30 -10.16 1.02
N LEU A 39 -5.32 -9.36 1.35
CA LEU A 39 -6.68 -9.80 1.64
C LEU A 39 -7.39 -10.31 0.38
N ALA A 40 -7.08 -9.70 -0.77
CA ALA A 40 -7.49 -10.14 -2.08
C ALA A 40 -6.38 -9.85 -3.09
N THR A 41 -6.35 -10.60 -4.18
CA THR A 41 -5.37 -10.40 -5.25
C THR A 41 -6.00 -10.53 -6.62
N ALA A 42 -5.52 -9.74 -7.57
CA ALA A 42 -5.78 -9.92 -8.99
C ALA A 42 -4.48 -9.80 -9.79
N GLN A 43 -4.52 -10.27 -11.02
CA GLN A 43 -3.43 -10.08 -11.97
C GLN A 43 -3.96 -9.46 -13.25
N LYS A 44 -3.27 -8.45 -13.76
CA LYS A 44 -3.58 -7.79 -15.03
C LYS A 44 -2.32 -7.55 -15.82
N ARG A 45 -2.38 -7.76 -17.14
CA ARG A 45 -1.30 -7.35 -18.03
C ARG A 45 -1.52 -5.91 -18.46
N GLU A 46 -0.46 -5.10 -18.43
CA GLU A 46 -0.48 -3.78 -19.05
C GLU A 46 -0.84 -3.93 -20.54
N LYS A 47 -1.71 -3.03 -21.03
CA LYS A 47 -2.17 -3.07 -22.43
C LYS A 47 -1.10 -2.56 -23.41
N ARG A 48 -0.29 -1.59 -22.98
CA ARG A 48 0.79 -0.96 -23.77
C ARG A 48 2.09 -1.75 -23.65
N TYR A 49 2.96 -1.62 -24.67
CA TYR A 49 4.29 -2.21 -24.65
C TYR A 49 5.28 -1.32 -23.88
N PRO A 50 6.25 -1.89 -23.13
CA PRO A 50 6.42 -3.31 -22.84
C PRO A 50 5.30 -3.85 -21.93
N ARG A 51 4.78 -5.05 -22.24
CA ARG A 51 3.65 -5.63 -21.50
C ARG A 51 4.13 -6.33 -20.23
N HIS A 52 3.95 -5.71 -19.08
CA HIS A 52 4.25 -6.33 -17.79
C HIS A 52 3.01 -7.01 -17.19
N LEU A 53 3.22 -8.10 -16.46
CA LEU A 53 2.21 -8.67 -15.58
C LEU A 53 2.24 -7.92 -14.25
N ILE A 54 1.15 -7.24 -13.93
CA ILE A 54 0.96 -6.51 -12.69
C ILE A 54 0.11 -7.37 -11.75
N ASN A 55 0.65 -7.67 -10.58
CA ASN A 55 -0.11 -8.16 -9.45
C ASN A 55 -0.72 -6.97 -8.72
N ILE A 56 -1.98 -7.12 -8.34
CA ILE A 56 -2.75 -6.16 -7.57
C ILE A 56 -3.07 -6.87 -6.26
N GLY A 57 -2.65 -6.31 -5.13
CA GLY A 57 -2.95 -6.85 -3.81
C GLY A 57 -3.75 -5.84 -2.99
N VAL A 58 -4.78 -6.29 -2.29
CA VAL A 58 -5.56 -5.45 -1.37
C VAL A 58 -5.08 -5.65 0.06
N TYR A 59 -4.92 -4.55 0.77
CA TYR A 59 -4.43 -4.49 2.16
C TYR A 59 -5.34 -3.58 2.99
N ILE A 60 -5.08 -3.52 4.29
CA ILE A 60 -5.78 -2.59 5.19
C ILE A 60 -5.27 -1.19 4.90
N CYS A 61 -6.15 -0.19 4.87
CA CYS A 61 -5.74 1.18 4.64
C CYS A 61 -4.86 1.69 5.80
N PRO A 62 -3.69 2.29 5.53
CA PRO A 62 -2.79 2.71 6.59
C PRO A 62 -3.39 3.82 7.47
N SER A 63 -4.22 4.69 6.91
CA SER A 63 -4.85 5.79 7.66
C SER A 63 -6.11 5.36 8.42
N ASP A 64 -6.80 4.30 7.99
CA ASP A 64 -8.03 3.80 8.61
C ASP A 64 -8.11 2.26 8.54
N ARG A 65 -8.11 1.61 9.71
CA ARG A 65 -8.13 0.13 9.81
C ARG A 65 -9.45 -0.51 9.35
N ASN A 66 -10.52 0.27 9.21
CA ASN A 66 -11.81 -0.20 8.72
C ASN A 66 -11.95 -0.09 7.20
N LYS A 67 -10.92 0.45 6.52
CA LYS A 67 -10.89 0.67 5.08
C LYS A 67 -9.78 -0.15 4.43
N TYR A 68 -9.77 -0.13 3.11
CA TYR A 68 -8.88 -0.95 2.29
C TYR A 68 -8.09 -0.11 1.29
N SER A 69 -6.89 -0.55 0.94
CA SER A 69 -6.03 0.06 -0.08
C SER A 69 -5.51 -1.01 -1.01
N PHE A 70 -5.07 -0.63 -2.21
CA PHE A 70 -4.41 -1.58 -3.12
C PHE A 70 -2.93 -1.25 -3.30
N ALA A 71 -2.12 -2.27 -3.53
CA ALA A 71 -0.73 -2.19 -3.93
C ALA A 71 -0.56 -2.83 -5.30
N LEU A 72 0.38 -2.32 -6.08
CA LEU A 72 0.75 -2.88 -7.38
C LEU A 72 2.18 -3.41 -7.31
N SER A 73 2.41 -4.63 -7.80
CA SER A 73 3.75 -5.16 -7.98
C SER A 73 3.91 -5.78 -9.35
N ARG A 74 5.06 -5.54 -10.00
CA ARG A 74 5.40 -6.19 -11.27
C ARG A 74 5.90 -7.60 -10.94
N GLY A 75 5.36 -8.60 -11.64
CA GLY A 75 5.70 -9.99 -11.36
C GLY A 75 7.17 -10.31 -11.70
N SER A 76 7.98 -10.63 -10.69
CA SER A 76 9.23 -11.38 -10.84
C SER A 76 9.62 -12.11 -9.53
N GLY A 77 8.92 -13.20 -9.21
CA GLY A 77 9.38 -14.18 -8.22
C GLY A 77 9.60 -13.67 -6.79
N ILE A 78 10.17 -14.53 -5.95
CA ILE A 78 10.44 -14.32 -4.50
C ILE A 78 11.44 -13.16 -4.24
N ALA A 79 11.92 -12.45 -5.27
CA ALA A 79 13.02 -11.49 -5.21
C ALA A 79 12.66 -10.04 -5.64
N ALA A 80 11.38 -9.67 -5.75
CA ALA A 80 10.96 -8.35 -6.23
C ALA A 80 10.67 -7.31 -5.13
N PHE A 81 11.34 -7.39 -3.96
CA PHE A 81 11.20 -6.39 -2.89
C PHE A 81 11.97 -5.07 -3.18
N TYR A 82 12.61 -4.93 -4.34
CA TYR A 82 13.56 -3.83 -4.62
C TYR A 82 13.39 -3.08 -5.95
N GLU A 83 12.29 -3.27 -6.69
CA GLU A 83 12.11 -2.59 -7.99
C GLU A 83 11.26 -1.30 -7.95
N PHE A 84 10.87 -0.84 -6.75
CA PHE A 84 10.22 0.46 -6.57
C PHE A 84 10.81 1.18 -5.36
N GLU A 85 11.22 2.44 -5.56
CA GLU A 85 11.88 3.25 -4.54
C GLU A 85 10.99 3.46 -3.30
N SER A 86 11.47 2.92 -2.17
CA SER A 86 11.36 3.45 -0.80
C SER A 86 10.04 3.43 0.00
N ASP A 87 8.89 3.01 -0.53
CA ASP A 87 7.72 2.73 0.31
C ASP A 87 6.78 1.71 -0.35
N GLU A 88 6.31 0.70 0.41
CA GLU A 88 5.17 -0.14 0.00
C GLU A 88 3.94 0.76 -0.11
N PHE A 89 3.76 1.37 -1.28
CA PHE A 89 2.71 2.35 -1.50
C PHE A 89 1.35 1.65 -1.57
N LEU A 90 0.57 1.81 -0.52
CA LEU A 90 -0.83 1.40 -0.47
C LEU A 90 -1.71 2.54 -0.95
N SER A 91 -2.16 2.46 -2.21
CA SER A 91 -2.93 3.51 -2.88
C SER A 91 -4.41 3.51 -2.45
N GLY A 92 -4.93 4.71 -2.21
CA GLY A 92 -6.34 4.96 -1.92
C GLY A 92 -6.82 4.44 -0.55
N CYS A 93 -8.07 4.71 -0.19
CA CYS A 93 -8.69 4.24 1.04
C CYS A 93 -10.20 4.03 0.79
N TYR A 94 -10.56 2.79 0.51
CA TYR A 94 -11.85 2.35 0.00
C TYR A 94 -12.67 1.64 1.09
N ASP A 95 -14.00 1.65 0.95
CA ASP A 95 -14.88 1.12 2.00
C ASP A 95 -15.01 -0.41 1.93
N SER A 96 -14.56 -1.04 0.83
CA SER A 96 -14.60 -2.48 0.62
C SER A 96 -13.36 -3.04 -0.08
N ILE A 97 -13.16 -4.35 0.06
CA ILE A 97 -12.08 -5.07 -0.63
C ILE A 97 -12.32 -5.04 -2.14
N GLU A 98 -13.57 -5.21 -2.57
CA GLU A 98 -13.98 -5.21 -3.98
C GLU A 98 -13.68 -3.86 -4.64
N GLU A 99 -14.03 -2.76 -3.98
CA GLU A 99 -13.78 -1.41 -4.49
C GLU A 99 -12.27 -1.12 -4.59
N ALA A 100 -11.48 -1.51 -3.59
CA ALA A 100 -10.02 -1.38 -3.64
C ALA A 100 -9.40 -2.20 -4.79
N LEU A 101 -9.89 -3.43 -4.99
CA LEU A 101 -9.42 -4.31 -6.06
C LEU A 101 -9.79 -3.76 -7.45
N GLU A 102 -11.02 -3.29 -7.60
CA GLU A 102 -11.49 -2.68 -8.85
C GLU A 102 -10.72 -1.39 -9.17
N ALA A 103 -10.47 -0.55 -8.16
CA ALA A 103 -9.64 0.64 -8.32
C ALA A 103 -8.22 0.28 -8.79
N GLY A 104 -7.60 -0.76 -8.22
CA GLY A 104 -6.31 -1.25 -8.68
C GLY A 104 -6.32 -1.78 -10.12
N ILE A 105 -7.37 -2.49 -10.52
CA ILE A 105 -7.55 -2.97 -11.91
C ILE A 105 -7.72 -1.78 -12.87
N ASN A 106 -8.53 -0.80 -12.49
CA ASN A 106 -8.79 0.39 -13.28
C ASN A 106 -7.54 1.26 -13.41
N TRP A 107 -6.72 1.35 -12.37
CA TRP A 107 -5.43 2.04 -12.43
C TRP A 107 -4.50 1.42 -13.48
N VAL A 108 -4.40 0.08 -13.51
CA VAL A 108 -3.60 -0.63 -14.53
C VAL A 108 -4.14 -0.41 -15.94
N ASN A 109 -5.47 -0.29 -16.09
CA ASN A 109 -6.12 -0.06 -17.38
C ASN A 109 -6.08 1.40 -17.85
N GLY A 110 -6.06 2.36 -16.92
CA GLY A 110 -6.19 3.80 -17.15
C GLY A 110 -4.89 4.59 -17.18
N LYS A 111 -3.73 3.91 -17.14
CA LYS A 111 -2.42 4.48 -17.49
C LYS A 111 -2.29 4.78 -18.99
N ASP A 112 -3.26 5.52 -19.54
CA ASP A 112 -3.23 6.05 -20.89
C ASP A 112 -2.48 7.39 -20.98
#